data_AF-A0A9W3FZH6-F1
#
_entry.id   AF-A0A9W3FZH6-F1
#
_cell.length_a   1.000
_cell.length_b   1.000
_cell.length_c   1.000
_cell.angle_alpha   90.00
_cell.angle_beta   90.00
_cell.angle_gamma   90.00
#
_symmetry.space_group_name_H-M   'P 1'
#
loop_
_entity.id
_entity.type
_entity.pdbx_description
1 polymer ?
#
loop_
_entity_poly.entity_id
_entity_poly.type
_entity_poly.pdbx_seq_one_letter_code
_entity_poly.pdbx_strand_id
1 'polypeptide(L)'
;MHIVNNKTHRFFLTSFTAPTKCHQCTSLMVGLVRQGCSCDVCGFSCHTTCAEKAPRACPVPLHQKKGTFCLDPQKGTGTAYEGHVWIPKKEQRALAVVCDFKLFLYHVDEEKGSKPSVVASHVIDLRDGAFSVSSVWPSDFIPVKRREMPRMFKVTASQLSAPSDRYSVAILADSENEKSEWVGALSELHEVLRKSHPRDRSVYALKEACDRRLPLIKTTQTAAIVDRKRIALGNEEGLFVVHVTIDEIVRVGDMKKIHQIELIPHGQMVAVISGRSRHVHLFPMSALDGQKADVHKLAETRGCQTMTSGTVCQGAHTCLCVARKSQVFCYELFQSQKMSHRKFRELQTPTNVQWMAICSEQLCVGFQSGFLRYPLRREGAPYRMLHAHDPTLSFIAHQPVDALCAVEVSSIEYLLCFKSIGIYTDSRGLRSRPTELMWPAAPTYCRYKAPYLSVYSENAVDVFDVNSTEWIQTIPLKKVRPLNSEGSLNILLLETVRLIYFRNKKTDGDELVFPGPSENPQEQMTRHVSGKRLSSSRVPRGKAKPSSGL
;
A
#
# COMPACT_ATOMS: atom_id res chain seq x y z
N MET A 1 -21.23 -31.52 -46.27
CA MET A 1 -21.17 -31.56 -44.78
C MET A 1 -19.76 -31.23 -44.35
N HIS A 2 -19.51 -30.04 -43.79
CA HIS A 2 -18.24 -29.76 -43.13
C HIS A 2 -18.19 -30.55 -41.83
N ILE A 3 -17.33 -31.57 -41.76
CA ILE A 3 -17.00 -32.25 -40.51
C ILE A 3 -16.26 -31.23 -39.65
N VAL A 4 -16.97 -30.55 -38.76
CA VAL A 4 -16.36 -29.77 -37.69
C VAL A 4 -15.74 -30.80 -36.75
N ASN A 5 -14.46 -31.06 -36.91
CA ASN A 5 -13.69 -31.82 -35.95
C ASN A 5 -13.77 -31.05 -34.62
N ASN A 6 -14.59 -31.52 -33.69
CA ASN A 6 -14.77 -30.93 -32.36
C ASN A 6 -13.46 -31.07 -31.57
N LYS A 7 -12.54 -30.12 -31.76
CA LYS A 7 -11.30 -30.05 -30.99
C LYS A 7 -11.60 -29.41 -29.63
N THR A 8 -10.90 -29.86 -28.61
CA THR A 8 -10.89 -29.20 -27.29
C THR A 8 -10.08 -27.91 -27.35
N HIS A 9 -10.33 -26.98 -26.43
CA HIS A 9 -9.51 -25.78 -26.31
C HIS A 9 -8.08 -26.13 -25.93
N ARG A 10 -7.11 -25.43 -26.55
CA ARG A 10 -5.70 -25.49 -26.17
C ARG A 10 -5.31 -24.15 -25.55
N PHE A 11 -5.48 -24.07 -24.24
CA PHE A 11 -5.25 -22.85 -23.46
C PHE A 11 -3.77 -22.68 -23.11
N PHE A 12 -3.29 -21.45 -23.24
CA PHE A 12 -2.00 -21.03 -22.72
C PHE A 12 -2.16 -19.80 -21.85
N LEU A 13 -1.39 -19.75 -20.78
CA LEU A 13 -1.38 -18.57 -19.92
C LEU A 13 -0.79 -17.38 -20.67
N THR A 14 -1.47 -16.24 -20.59
CA THR A 14 -1.25 -15.09 -21.46
C THR A 14 -1.15 -13.82 -20.62
N SER A 15 -0.16 -12.98 -20.96
CA SER A 15 -0.11 -11.59 -20.49
C SER A 15 -0.79 -10.70 -21.52
N PHE A 16 -1.96 -10.16 -21.18
CA PHE A 16 -2.70 -9.24 -22.04
C PHE A 16 -2.08 -7.84 -21.98
N THR A 17 -2.15 -7.12 -23.11
CA THR A 17 -1.55 -5.78 -23.27
C THR A 17 -2.59 -4.66 -23.23
N ALA A 18 -3.85 -5.00 -22.98
CA ALA A 18 -4.96 -4.08 -22.77
C ALA A 18 -5.96 -4.72 -21.78
N PRO A 19 -6.86 -3.94 -21.16
CA PRO A 19 -7.92 -4.47 -20.31
C PRO A 19 -8.75 -5.49 -21.09
N THR A 20 -8.73 -6.73 -20.63
CA THR A 20 -9.35 -7.85 -21.35
C THR A 20 -10.38 -8.50 -20.45
N LYS A 21 -11.59 -8.73 -20.98
CA LYS A 21 -12.68 -9.40 -20.27
C LYS A 21 -12.59 -10.90 -20.47
N CYS A 22 -12.94 -11.64 -19.43
CA CYS A 22 -13.11 -13.08 -19.52
C CYS A 22 -14.38 -13.39 -20.32
N HIS A 23 -14.28 -14.20 -21.37
CA HIS A 23 -15.46 -14.58 -22.17
C HIS A 23 -16.43 -15.50 -21.40
N GLN A 24 -16.01 -16.07 -20.27
CA GLN A 24 -16.83 -16.97 -19.47
C GLN A 24 -17.64 -16.25 -18.38
N CYS A 25 -17.00 -15.39 -17.57
CA CYS A 25 -17.67 -14.68 -16.47
C CYS A 25 -17.91 -13.19 -16.75
N THR A 26 -17.43 -12.68 -17.90
CA THR A 26 -17.48 -11.26 -18.32
C THR A 26 -16.69 -10.29 -17.44
N SER A 27 -16.12 -10.72 -16.32
CA SER A 27 -15.27 -9.88 -15.46
C SER A 27 -13.93 -9.56 -16.11
N LEU A 28 -13.30 -8.46 -15.69
CA LEU A 28 -11.97 -8.06 -16.12
C LEU A 28 -10.89 -9.02 -15.61
N MET A 29 -9.93 -9.35 -16.48
CA MET A 29 -8.68 -10.01 -16.10
C MET A 29 -7.67 -8.95 -15.65
N VAL A 30 -7.77 -8.58 -14.36
CA VAL A 30 -6.93 -7.55 -13.74
C VAL A 30 -5.55 -8.12 -13.40
N GLY A 31 -4.48 -7.38 -13.68
CA GLY A 31 -3.11 -7.75 -13.34
C GLY A 31 -2.09 -7.16 -14.29
N LEU A 32 -0.81 -7.16 -13.90
CA LEU A 32 0.29 -6.66 -14.74
C LEU A 32 0.77 -7.69 -15.75
N VAL A 33 0.74 -8.97 -15.38
CA VAL A 33 1.16 -10.11 -16.19
C VAL A 33 0.24 -11.30 -15.91
N ARG A 34 0.21 -12.27 -16.83
CA ARG A 34 -0.41 -13.59 -16.61
C ARG A 34 -1.88 -13.52 -16.15
N GLN A 35 -2.63 -12.53 -16.63
CA GLN A 35 -3.97 -12.22 -16.09
C GLN A 35 -5.01 -13.31 -16.39
N GLY A 36 -4.74 -14.19 -17.36
CA GLY A 36 -5.59 -15.33 -17.67
C GLY A 36 -5.02 -16.20 -18.79
N CYS A 37 -5.88 -17.02 -19.38
CA CYS A 37 -5.56 -17.94 -20.45
C CYS A 37 -6.16 -17.47 -21.78
N SER A 38 -5.49 -17.79 -22.90
CA SER A 38 -6.03 -17.63 -24.24
C SER A 38 -5.90 -18.94 -25.03
N CYS A 39 -6.95 -19.31 -25.76
CA CYS A 39 -6.94 -20.47 -26.65
C CYS A 39 -6.27 -20.09 -27.97
N ASP A 40 -5.22 -20.79 -28.35
CA ASP A 40 -4.48 -20.47 -29.57
C ASP A 40 -5.22 -20.82 -30.87
N VAL A 41 -6.19 -21.74 -30.81
CA VAL A 41 -7.01 -22.13 -31.97
C VAL A 41 -8.07 -21.07 -32.28
N CYS A 42 -8.74 -20.52 -31.26
CA CYS A 42 -9.92 -19.69 -31.47
C CYS A 42 -9.90 -18.32 -30.77
N GLY A 43 -8.85 -18.00 -30.01
CA GLY A 43 -8.70 -16.74 -29.28
C GLY A 43 -9.60 -16.60 -28.05
N PHE A 44 -10.31 -17.66 -27.64
CA PHE A 44 -11.14 -17.62 -26.43
C PHE A 44 -10.26 -17.31 -25.22
N SER A 45 -10.50 -16.17 -24.60
CA SER A 45 -9.73 -15.65 -23.47
C SER A 45 -10.55 -15.69 -22.18
N CYS A 46 -9.99 -16.20 -21.08
CA CYS A 46 -10.71 -16.37 -19.81
C CYS A 46 -9.75 -16.37 -18.62
N HIS A 47 -10.25 -16.15 -17.40
CA HIS A 47 -9.44 -16.36 -16.20
C HIS A 47 -8.96 -17.82 -16.12
N THR A 48 -7.82 -18.04 -15.46
CA THR A 48 -7.29 -19.40 -15.22
C THR A 48 -8.33 -20.32 -14.56
N THR A 49 -9.11 -19.79 -13.61
CA THR A 49 -10.20 -20.50 -12.92
C THR A 49 -11.46 -20.70 -13.76
N CYS A 50 -11.60 -19.97 -14.87
CA CYS A 50 -12.72 -20.09 -15.81
C CYS A 50 -12.42 -21.05 -16.96
N ALA A 51 -11.16 -21.45 -17.17
CA ALA A 51 -10.75 -22.29 -18.29
C ALA A 51 -11.49 -23.64 -18.33
N GLU A 52 -11.72 -24.26 -17.17
CA GLU A 52 -12.46 -25.53 -17.06
C GLU A 52 -13.95 -25.39 -17.34
N LYS A 53 -14.50 -24.18 -17.23
CA LYS A 53 -15.91 -23.86 -17.49
C LYS A 53 -16.15 -23.39 -18.92
N ALA A 54 -15.10 -23.21 -19.71
CA ALA A 54 -15.21 -22.81 -21.10
C ALA A 54 -16.00 -23.84 -21.92
N PRO A 55 -16.70 -23.42 -23.00
CA PRO A 55 -17.41 -24.35 -23.88
C PRO A 55 -16.50 -25.48 -24.36
N ARG A 56 -17.02 -26.72 -24.42
CA ARG A 56 -16.20 -27.88 -24.81
C ARG A 56 -15.80 -27.88 -26.29
N ALA A 57 -16.60 -27.24 -27.15
CA ALA A 57 -16.40 -27.21 -28.59
C ALA A 57 -15.53 -26.00 -29.01
N CYS A 58 -14.40 -26.27 -29.67
CA CYS A 58 -13.53 -25.25 -30.26
C CYS A 58 -13.48 -25.43 -31.80
N PRO A 59 -13.62 -24.36 -32.60
CA PRO A 59 -13.72 -22.95 -32.20
C PRO A 59 -15.11 -22.53 -31.72
N VAL A 60 -15.16 -21.66 -30.71
CA VAL A 60 -16.41 -21.04 -30.25
C VAL A 60 -16.93 -20.07 -31.33
N PRO A 61 -18.22 -20.12 -31.71
CA PRO A 61 -18.81 -19.15 -32.63
C PRO A 61 -18.66 -17.70 -32.14
N LEU A 62 -18.44 -16.75 -33.06
CA LEU A 62 -18.20 -15.34 -32.71
C LEU A 62 -19.33 -14.71 -31.85
N HIS A 63 -20.58 -15.09 -32.09
CA HIS A 63 -21.73 -14.60 -31.32
C HIS A 63 -21.72 -15.10 -29.85
N GLN A 64 -21.12 -16.26 -29.58
CA GLN A 64 -20.94 -16.78 -28.23
C GLN A 64 -19.68 -16.23 -27.55
N LYS A 65 -18.72 -15.69 -28.33
CA LYS A 65 -17.57 -14.96 -27.78
C LYS A 65 -17.95 -13.57 -27.32
N LYS A 66 -18.85 -12.86 -28.00
CA LYS A 66 -19.36 -11.57 -27.50
C LYS A 66 -20.34 -11.84 -26.35
N GLY A 67 -19.80 -12.04 -25.14
CA GLY A 67 -20.63 -12.03 -23.94
C GLY A 67 -21.40 -10.70 -23.89
N THR A 68 -22.73 -10.77 -23.91
CA THR A 68 -23.60 -9.63 -23.61
C THR A 68 -23.18 -9.07 -22.25
N PHE A 69 -23.15 -7.74 -22.09
CA PHE A 69 -22.98 -7.14 -20.76
C PHE A 69 -23.99 -7.79 -19.82
N CYS A 70 -23.49 -8.49 -18.80
CA CYS A 70 -24.33 -9.30 -17.94
C CYS A 70 -23.62 -9.40 -16.59
N LEU A 71 -24.00 -8.49 -15.71
CA LEU A 71 -23.73 -8.69 -14.29
C LEU A 71 -24.62 -9.80 -13.78
N ASP A 72 -24.02 -10.78 -13.13
CA ASP A 72 -24.77 -11.71 -12.28
C ASP A 72 -25.36 -10.90 -11.11
N PRO A 73 -26.69 -10.72 -10.99
CA PRO A 73 -27.28 -9.88 -9.96
C PRO A 73 -27.11 -10.46 -8.54
N GLN A 74 -26.90 -11.78 -8.42
CA GLN A 74 -26.72 -12.44 -7.13
C GLN A 74 -25.27 -12.37 -6.66
N LYS A 75 -24.31 -12.48 -7.58
CA LYS A 75 -22.87 -12.47 -7.25
C LYS A 75 -22.21 -11.11 -7.41
N GLY A 76 -22.85 -10.21 -8.16
CA GLY A 76 -22.25 -8.94 -8.51
C GLY A 76 -21.06 -9.04 -9.46
N THR A 77 -20.89 -10.17 -10.12
CA THR A 77 -19.73 -10.47 -10.97
C THR A 77 -20.05 -10.21 -12.43
N GLY A 78 -19.13 -9.57 -13.14
CA GLY A 78 -19.20 -9.31 -14.56
C GLY A 78 -18.96 -7.84 -14.91
N THR A 79 -19.03 -7.53 -16.21
CA THR A 79 -18.95 -6.15 -16.71
C THR A 79 -20.37 -5.61 -16.95
N ALA A 80 -20.66 -4.45 -16.35
CA ALA A 80 -21.94 -3.78 -16.46
C ALA A 80 -21.99 -2.79 -17.63
N TYR A 81 -20.93 -2.00 -17.77
CA TYR A 81 -20.88 -0.88 -18.70
C TYR A 81 -19.42 -0.54 -19.01
N GLU A 82 -19.14 -0.14 -20.24
CA GLU A 82 -17.81 0.32 -20.65
C GLU A 82 -17.93 1.38 -21.73
N GLY A 83 -16.96 2.29 -21.78
CA GLY A 83 -16.94 3.35 -22.78
C GLY A 83 -15.70 4.23 -22.66
N HIS A 84 -15.41 4.97 -23.72
CA HIS A 84 -14.36 5.98 -23.69
C HIS A 84 -14.87 7.23 -22.99
N VAL A 85 -14.03 7.83 -22.17
CA VAL A 85 -14.32 9.06 -21.44
C VAL A 85 -13.08 9.95 -21.41
N TRP A 86 -13.27 11.21 -21.08
CA TRP A 86 -12.20 12.17 -20.86
C TRP A 86 -12.07 12.51 -19.38
N ILE A 87 -10.84 12.64 -18.88
CA ILE A 87 -10.54 13.04 -17.50
C ILE A 87 -9.99 14.47 -17.51
N PRO A 88 -10.81 15.51 -17.24
CA PRO A 88 -10.43 16.91 -17.45
C PRO A 88 -9.18 17.33 -16.67
N LYS A 89 -9.06 16.94 -15.40
CA LYS A 89 -7.90 17.30 -14.55
C LYS A 89 -6.55 16.79 -15.05
N LYS A 90 -6.56 15.78 -15.91
CA LYS A 90 -5.34 15.19 -16.49
C LYS A 90 -5.24 15.42 -18.00
N GLU A 91 -6.24 16.09 -18.59
CA GLU A 91 -6.37 16.30 -20.04
C GLU A 91 -6.06 15.04 -20.85
N GLN A 92 -6.68 13.92 -20.47
CA GLN A 92 -6.38 12.62 -21.08
C GLN A 92 -7.65 11.82 -21.38
N ARG A 93 -7.60 11.04 -22.47
CA ARG A 93 -8.57 9.96 -22.74
C ARG A 93 -8.36 8.79 -21.79
N ALA A 94 -9.46 8.15 -21.44
CA ALA A 94 -9.46 6.91 -20.70
C ALA A 94 -10.55 5.95 -21.20
N LEU A 95 -10.30 4.65 -21.10
CA LEU A 95 -11.33 3.63 -21.15
C LEU A 95 -11.87 3.44 -19.73
N ALA A 96 -13.15 3.73 -19.53
CA ALA A 96 -13.86 3.47 -18.29
C ALA A 96 -14.57 2.12 -18.39
N VAL A 97 -14.47 1.30 -17.35
CA VAL A 97 -15.15 0.00 -17.26
C VAL A 97 -15.74 -0.18 -15.86
N VAL A 98 -17.04 -0.46 -15.79
CA VAL A 98 -17.71 -0.84 -14.54
C VAL A 98 -17.78 -2.35 -14.49
N CYS A 99 -16.99 -2.95 -13.61
CA CYS A 99 -16.86 -4.39 -13.50
C CYS A 99 -16.76 -4.80 -12.03
N ASP A 100 -17.48 -5.85 -11.63
CA ASP A 100 -17.46 -6.39 -10.26
C ASP A 100 -17.69 -5.32 -9.17
N PHE A 101 -18.61 -4.38 -9.42
CA PHE A 101 -18.87 -3.20 -8.59
C PHE A 101 -17.67 -2.27 -8.37
N LYS A 102 -16.74 -2.22 -9.31
CA LYS A 102 -15.63 -1.26 -9.34
C LYS A 102 -15.67 -0.50 -10.66
N LEU A 103 -15.42 0.80 -10.59
CA LEU A 103 -15.16 1.64 -11.76
C LEU A 103 -13.64 1.68 -11.98
N PHE A 104 -13.19 1.10 -13.08
CA PHE A 104 -11.81 1.14 -13.54
C PHE A 104 -11.64 2.25 -14.58
N LEU A 105 -10.57 3.02 -14.46
CA LEU A 105 -10.16 3.99 -15.47
C LEU A 105 -8.79 3.62 -16.02
N TYR A 106 -8.72 3.24 -17.28
CA TYR A 106 -7.46 2.90 -17.98
C TYR A 106 -7.04 4.05 -18.88
N HIS A 107 -5.81 4.53 -18.73
CA HIS A 107 -5.31 5.60 -19.60
C HIS A 107 -5.20 5.10 -21.05
N VAL A 108 -5.62 5.93 -22.00
CA VAL A 108 -5.47 5.68 -23.44
C VAL A 108 -4.38 6.60 -23.95
N ASP A 109 -3.31 5.99 -24.46
CA ASP A 109 -2.18 6.69 -25.07
C ASP A 109 -2.52 6.94 -26.56
N GLU A 110 -2.69 8.21 -26.93
CA GLU A 110 -3.03 8.61 -28.29
C GLU A 110 -1.86 8.38 -29.26
N GLU A 111 -0.61 8.43 -28.79
CA GLU A 111 0.57 8.19 -29.61
C GLU A 111 0.74 6.69 -29.95
N LYS A 112 0.28 5.80 -29.06
CA LYS A 112 0.33 4.33 -29.23
C LYS A 112 -0.96 3.75 -29.80
N GLY A 113 -1.48 4.35 -30.86
CA GLY A 113 -2.61 3.81 -31.63
C GLY A 113 -3.92 3.71 -30.83
N SER A 114 -4.12 4.61 -29.85
CA SER A 114 -5.33 4.70 -29.01
C SER A 114 -5.66 3.41 -28.23
N LYS A 115 -4.67 2.56 -27.95
CA LYS A 115 -4.88 1.36 -27.15
C LYS A 115 -4.85 1.69 -25.66
N PRO A 116 -5.84 1.26 -24.86
CA PRO A 116 -5.82 1.45 -23.41
C PRO A 116 -4.67 0.68 -22.77
N SER A 117 -4.02 1.30 -21.78
CA SER A 117 -3.05 0.65 -20.91
C SER A 117 -3.69 -0.52 -20.17
N VAL A 118 -2.93 -1.60 -19.95
CA VAL A 118 -3.36 -2.71 -19.09
C VAL A 118 -3.40 -2.33 -17.60
N VAL A 119 -2.69 -1.26 -17.22
CA VAL A 119 -2.61 -0.77 -15.85
C VAL A 119 -3.76 0.17 -15.55
N ALA A 120 -4.52 -0.11 -14.48
CA ALA A 120 -5.59 0.76 -14.03
C ALA A 120 -4.98 2.05 -13.47
N SER A 121 -5.39 3.21 -14.03
CA SER A 121 -4.92 4.52 -13.54
C SER A 121 -5.60 4.91 -12.23
N HIS A 122 -6.89 4.56 -12.09
CA HIS A 122 -7.68 4.69 -10.89
C HIS A 122 -8.69 3.56 -10.82
N VAL A 123 -9.03 3.17 -9.60
CA VAL A 123 -10.12 2.24 -9.32
C VAL A 123 -10.95 2.82 -8.19
N ILE A 124 -12.27 2.86 -8.38
CA ILE A 124 -13.21 3.34 -7.37
C ILE A 124 -14.16 2.20 -7.07
N ASP A 125 -14.22 1.79 -5.80
CA ASP A 125 -15.13 0.75 -5.35
C ASP A 125 -16.51 1.35 -5.08
N LEU A 126 -17.55 0.84 -5.75
CA LEU A 126 -18.93 1.30 -5.57
C LEU A 126 -19.50 0.91 -4.20
N ARG A 127 -18.83 0.01 -3.47
CA ARG A 127 -19.17 -0.43 -2.11
C ARG A 127 -18.61 0.51 -1.04
N ASP A 128 -17.85 1.53 -1.43
CA ASP A 128 -17.38 2.55 -0.51
C ASP A 128 -18.56 3.28 0.14
N GLY A 129 -18.48 3.51 1.45
CA GLY A 129 -19.59 4.10 2.22
C GLY A 129 -19.91 5.55 1.83
N ALA A 130 -18.98 6.28 1.20
CA ALA A 130 -19.20 7.61 0.66
C ALA A 130 -19.30 7.63 -0.87
N PHE A 131 -19.48 6.45 -1.50
CA PHE A 131 -19.68 6.37 -2.94
C PHE A 131 -20.89 7.21 -3.35
N SER A 132 -20.69 8.04 -4.37
CA SER A 132 -21.79 8.77 -5.01
C SER A 132 -21.40 9.15 -6.44
N VAL A 133 -22.41 9.20 -7.29
CA VAL A 133 -22.30 9.71 -8.66
C VAL A 133 -23.27 10.88 -8.83
N SER A 134 -22.83 11.97 -9.42
CA SER A 134 -23.68 13.16 -9.63
C SER A 134 -23.24 13.99 -10.83
N SER A 135 -24.13 14.85 -11.33
CA SER A 135 -23.76 15.87 -12.31
C SER A 135 -22.84 16.93 -11.69
N VAL A 136 -21.95 17.53 -12.49
CA VAL A 136 -21.04 18.59 -12.03
C VAL A 136 -21.73 19.95 -12.04
N TRP A 137 -21.65 20.69 -10.92
CA TRP A 137 -22.20 22.05 -10.80
C TRP A 137 -21.17 23.14 -11.10
N PRO A 138 -21.58 24.37 -11.47
CA PRO A 138 -20.65 25.44 -11.86
C PRO A 138 -19.72 25.87 -10.73
N SER A 139 -20.15 25.68 -9.48
CA SER A 139 -19.39 25.95 -8.26
C SER A 139 -18.27 24.94 -8.01
N ASP A 140 -18.35 23.74 -8.58
CA ASP A 140 -17.48 22.62 -8.19
C ASP A 140 -16.09 22.68 -8.86
N PHE A 141 -15.96 23.39 -9.99
CA PHE A 141 -14.70 23.48 -10.74
C PHE A 141 -14.59 24.79 -11.54
N ILE A 142 -13.53 25.56 -11.31
CA ILE A 142 -13.21 26.79 -12.06
C ILE A 142 -12.06 26.50 -13.06
N PRO A 143 -12.19 26.87 -14.35
CA PRO A 143 -13.38 26.87 -15.17
C PRO A 143 -13.28 25.71 -16.17
N VAL A 144 -14.02 24.63 -15.91
CA VAL A 144 -14.48 23.78 -17.02
C VAL A 144 -15.22 24.72 -17.98
N LYS A 145 -14.96 24.62 -19.29
CA LYS A 145 -15.73 25.41 -20.27
C LYS A 145 -17.20 25.11 -20.03
N ARG A 146 -18.04 26.10 -19.67
CA ARG A 146 -19.49 25.90 -19.36
C ARG A 146 -20.21 25.01 -20.38
N ARG A 147 -19.72 24.99 -21.63
CA ARG A 147 -20.19 24.14 -22.73
C ARG A 147 -20.03 22.63 -22.52
N GLU A 148 -19.04 22.19 -21.73
CA GLU A 148 -18.75 20.77 -21.48
C GLU A 148 -19.56 20.21 -20.30
N MET A 149 -20.06 21.08 -19.43
CA MET A 149 -20.76 20.70 -18.20
C MET A 149 -21.95 19.75 -18.38
N PRO A 150 -22.83 19.89 -19.40
CA PRO A 150 -23.95 18.96 -19.59
C PRO A 150 -23.50 17.51 -19.76
N ARG A 151 -22.29 17.32 -20.31
CA ARG A 151 -21.65 16.01 -20.57
C ARG A 151 -20.76 15.53 -19.43
N MET A 152 -20.69 16.27 -18.32
CA MET A 152 -19.82 15.94 -17.19
C MET A 152 -20.58 15.37 -16.00
N PHE A 153 -19.95 14.39 -15.36
CA PHE A 153 -20.37 13.82 -14.10
C PHE A 153 -19.17 13.64 -13.17
N LYS A 154 -19.45 13.46 -11.89
CA LYS A 154 -18.48 13.31 -10.82
C LYS A 154 -18.75 12.01 -10.10
N VAL A 155 -17.69 11.25 -9.86
CA VAL A 155 -17.72 10.07 -9.00
C VAL A 155 -16.91 10.40 -7.76
N THR A 156 -17.49 10.13 -6.58
CA THR A 156 -16.91 10.46 -5.29
C THR A 156 -16.79 9.21 -4.44
N ALA A 157 -15.74 9.11 -3.62
CA ALA A 157 -15.50 8.06 -2.64
C ALA A 157 -14.82 8.62 -1.39
N SER A 158 -14.72 7.81 -0.34
CA SER A 158 -14.05 8.17 0.91
C SER A 158 -12.55 8.42 0.71
N GLN A 159 -11.99 9.45 1.37
CA GLN A 159 -10.55 9.67 1.39
C GLN A 159 -10.01 9.74 2.83
N LEU A 160 -10.51 10.66 3.64
CA LEU A 160 -10.18 10.76 5.07
C LEU A 160 -11.47 10.76 5.89
N SER A 161 -11.43 10.10 7.04
CA SER A 161 -12.54 10.09 8.00
C SER A 161 -12.45 11.23 9.01
N ALA A 162 -11.24 11.66 9.36
CA ALA A 162 -10.98 12.74 10.31
C ALA A 162 -9.72 13.53 9.89
N PRO A 163 -9.84 14.79 9.45
CA PRO A 163 -11.09 15.45 9.07
C PRO A 163 -11.77 14.70 7.90
N SER A 164 -13.10 14.82 7.79
CA SER A 164 -13.84 14.19 6.68
C SER A 164 -13.42 14.85 5.37
N ASP A 165 -12.80 14.07 4.49
CA ASP A 165 -12.34 14.50 3.17
C ASP A 165 -12.78 13.45 2.14
N ARG A 166 -13.14 13.93 0.95
CA ARG A 166 -13.69 13.08 -0.11
C ARG A 166 -12.81 13.13 -1.34
N TYR A 167 -12.57 11.97 -1.92
CA TYR A 167 -11.92 11.87 -3.21
C TYR A 167 -12.98 11.97 -4.31
N SER A 168 -12.85 12.92 -5.23
CA SER A 168 -13.75 13.05 -6.37
C SER A 168 -12.97 13.12 -7.68
N VAL A 169 -13.41 12.33 -8.65
CA VAL A 169 -12.97 12.38 -10.04
C VAL A 169 -14.09 12.95 -10.91
N ALA A 170 -13.78 13.96 -11.71
CA ALA A 170 -14.66 14.45 -12.74
C ALA A 170 -14.39 13.68 -14.04
N ILE A 171 -15.46 13.27 -14.71
CA ILE A 171 -15.44 12.49 -15.94
C ILE A 171 -16.32 13.21 -16.96
N LEU A 172 -15.80 13.38 -18.17
CA LEU A 172 -16.48 13.99 -19.31
C LEU A 172 -16.81 12.89 -20.31
N ALA A 173 -18.09 12.70 -20.60
CA ALA A 173 -18.57 11.80 -21.65
C ALA A 173 -18.56 12.49 -23.03
N ASP A 174 -18.69 11.72 -24.11
CA ASP A 174 -18.66 12.30 -25.46
C ASP A 174 -19.97 13.08 -25.74
N SER A 175 -21.09 12.64 -25.16
CA SER A 175 -22.41 13.28 -25.26
C SER A 175 -23.17 13.38 -23.94
N GLU A 176 -24.23 14.19 -23.91
CA GLU A 176 -25.11 14.31 -22.73
C GLU A 176 -25.95 13.04 -22.50
N ASN A 177 -26.28 12.34 -23.60
CA ASN A 177 -26.95 11.03 -23.53
C ASN A 177 -26.03 9.99 -22.87
N GLU A 178 -24.78 9.87 -23.31
CA GLU A 178 -23.81 8.96 -22.68
C GLU A 178 -23.56 9.30 -21.22
N LYS A 179 -23.46 10.59 -20.87
CA LYS A 179 -23.37 11.01 -19.47
C LYS A 179 -24.58 10.53 -18.66
N SER A 180 -25.78 10.57 -19.23
CA SER A 180 -27.00 10.08 -18.57
C SER A 180 -26.97 8.56 -18.41
N GLU A 181 -26.49 7.82 -19.40
CA GLU A 181 -26.28 6.36 -19.32
C GLU A 181 -25.25 5.99 -18.25
N TRP A 182 -24.11 6.68 -18.18
CA TRP A 182 -23.08 6.49 -17.14
C TRP A 182 -23.63 6.71 -15.73
N VAL A 183 -24.33 7.84 -15.53
CA VAL A 183 -24.92 8.17 -14.22
C VAL A 183 -26.00 7.16 -13.85
N GLY A 184 -26.86 6.77 -14.80
CA GLY A 184 -27.88 5.74 -14.63
C GLY A 184 -27.28 4.40 -14.20
N ALA A 185 -26.34 3.87 -14.98
CA ALA A 185 -25.69 2.59 -14.70
C ALA A 185 -24.99 2.58 -13.33
N LEU A 186 -24.22 3.62 -12.99
CA LEU A 186 -23.54 3.69 -11.69
C LEU A 186 -24.53 3.81 -10.51
N SER A 187 -25.63 4.57 -10.70
CA SER A 187 -26.64 4.76 -9.66
C SER A 187 -27.44 3.47 -9.42
N GLU A 188 -27.87 2.80 -10.49
CA GLU A 188 -28.60 1.54 -10.42
C GLU A 188 -27.79 0.46 -9.72
N LEU A 189 -26.50 0.33 -10.03
CA LEU A 189 -25.63 -0.64 -9.37
C LEU A 189 -25.40 -0.32 -7.90
N HIS A 190 -25.25 0.95 -7.56
CA HIS A 190 -25.14 1.36 -6.17
C HIS A 190 -26.44 1.09 -5.39
N GLU A 191 -27.61 1.28 -6.01
CA GLU A 191 -28.90 0.92 -5.43
C GLU A 191 -29.07 -0.59 -5.25
N VAL A 192 -28.65 -1.39 -6.23
CA VAL A 192 -28.61 -2.87 -6.13
C VAL A 192 -27.76 -3.28 -4.93
N LEU A 193 -26.55 -2.72 -4.81
CA LEU A 193 -25.67 -2.96 -3.67
C LEU A 193 -26.36 -2.65 -2.34
N ARG A 194 -26.97 -1.46 -2.20
CA ARG A 194 -27.67 -1.04 -0.98
C ARG A 194 -28.80 -2.01 -0.59
N LYS A 195 -29.54 -2.54 -1.57
CA LYS A 195 -30.64 -3.48 -1.36
C LYS A 195 -30.16 -4.89 -1.05
N SER A 196 -29.09 -5.35 -1.71
CA SER A 196 -28.53 -6.70 -1.54
C SER A 196 -27.66 -6.86 -0.29
N HIS A 197 -27.65 -5.87 0.61
CA HIS A 197 -26.81 -5.74 1.80
C HIS A 197 -25.29 -5.84 1.54
N PRO A 198 -24.55 -4.73 1.54
CA PRO A 198 -23.11 -4.78 1.69
C PRO A 198 -22.78 -4.38 3.13
N ARG A 199 -22.42 -5.37 3.97
CA ARG A 199 -21.61 -5.05 5.16
C ARG A 199 -20.37 -4.33 4.62
N ASP A 200 -20.21 -3.06 4.97
CA ASP A 200 -19.00 -2.30 4.64
C ASP A 200 -17.76 -3.17 4.89
N ARG A 201 -17.12 -3.59 3.81
CA ARG A 201 -15.97 -4.50 3.82
C ARG A 201 -14.66 -3.74 4.03
N SER A 202 -14.70 -2.40 4.09
CA SER A 202 -13.50 -1.60 4.31
C SER A 202 -12.78 -2.05 5.57
N VAL A 203 -11.46 -2.23 5.41
CA VAL A 203 -10.56 -2.62 6.48
C VAL A 203 -10.08 -1.36 7.19
N TYR A 204 -9.65 -0.36 6.42
CA TYR A 204 -9.07 0.86 6.97
C TYR A 204 -10.01 2.05 6.88
N ALA A 205 -10.10 2.80 7.98
CA ALA A 205 -10.54 4.19 8.01
C ALA A 205 -9.31 5.08 8.19
N LEU A 206 -9.15 6.09 7.33
CA LEU A 206 -7.98 6.95 7.35
C LEU A 206 -8.20 8.16 8.26
N LYS A 207 -7.25 8.43 9.14
CA LYS A 207 -7.28 9.60 10.04
C LYS A 207 -5.99 10.42 9.87
N GLU A 208 -6.10 11.74 9.89
CA GLU A 208 -4.95 12.64 10.01
C GLU A 208 -4.36 12.44 11.42
N ALA A 209 -3.11 12.01 11.49
CA ALA A 209 -2.50 11.55 12.73
C ALA A 209 -1.96 12.71 13.60
N CYS A 210 -1.61 13.82 12.97
CA CYS A 210 -1.09 15.04 13.59
C CYS A 210 -1.49 16.24 12.74
N ASP A 211 -1.48 17.44 13.31
CA ASP A 211 -1.70 18.69 12.58
C ASP A 211 -0.71 18.86 11.40
N ARG A 212 -1.23 18.94 10.17
CA ARG A 212 -0.45 19.21 8.93
C ARG A 212 0.44 20.45 8.98
N ARG A 213 0.18 21.41 9.88
CA ARG A 213 0.98 22.64 10.04
C ARG A 213 2.32 22.38 10.69
N LEU A 214 2.54 21.20 11.28
CA LEU A 214 3.82 20.82 11.88
C LEU A 214 4.92 20.70 10.81
N PRO A 215 5.97 21.54 10.86
CA PRO A 215 7.03 21.52 9.84
C PRO A 215 7.76 20.17 9.74
N LEU A 216 7.87 19.46 10.87
CA LEU A 216 8.55 18.17 10.98
C LEU A 216 7.96 17.10 10.06
N ILE A 217 6.64 17.13 9.79
CA ILE A 217 5.95 16.15 8.96
C ILE A 217 6.48 16.16 7.52
N LYS A 218 6.82 17.34 7.00
CA LYS A 218 7.27 17.53 5.61
C LYS A 218 8.57 16.78 5.31
N THR A 219 9.42 16.61 6.32
CA THR A 219 10.75 15.98 6.19
C THR A 219 10.79 14.56 6.75
N THR A 220 9.66 14.03 7.25
CA THR A 220 9.56 12.68 7.86
C THR A 220 9.89 11.58 6.86
N GLN A 221 10.81 10.70 7.25
CA GLN A 221 11.27 9.56 6.45
C GLN A 221 10.73 8.24 6.99
N THR A 222 10.59 8.14 8.31
CA THR A 222 10.13 6.95 9.03
C THR A 222 9.34 7.38 10.25
N ALA A 223 8.43 6.54 10.72
CA ALA A 223 7.66 6.79 11.91
C ALA A 223 7.31 5.47 12.61
N ALA A 224 6.99 5.53 13.90
CA ALA A 224 6.51 4.38 14.66
C ALA A 224 5.49 4.82 15.71
N ILE A 225 4.47 4.01 15.94
CA ILE A 225 3.52 4.20 17.05
C ILE A 225 4.21 3.73 18.31
N VAL A 226 4.48 4.63 19.25
CA VAL A 226 5.15 4.31 20.52
C VAL A 226 4.15 3.71 21.49
N ASP A 227 2.98 4.35 21.58
CA ASP A 227 1.84 3.91 22.37
C ASP A 227 0.55 4.59 21.85
N ARG A 228 -0.55 4.47 22.62
CA ARG A 228 -1.87 5.00 22.28
C ARG A 228 -1.93 6.52 22.04
N LYS A 229 -0.95 7.29 22.47
CA LYS A 229 -0.97 8.75 22.39
C LYS A 229 0.27 9.33 21.74
N ARG A 230 1.28 8.52 21.43
CA ARG A 230 2.60 9.02 20.99
C ARG A 230 3.09 8.36 19.72
N ILE A 231 3.61 9.19 18.83
CA ILE A 231 4.23 8.77 17.57
C ILE A 231 5.69 9.24 17.56
N ALA A 232 6.62 8.34 17.29
CA ALA A 232 8.01 8.68 16.99
C ALA A 232 8.13 9.02 15.50
N LEU A 233 8.74 10.16 15.17
CA LEU A 233 9.01 10.65 13.82
C LEU A 233 10.51 10.80 13.62
N GLY A 234 11.03 10.09 12.62
CA GLY A 234 12.41 10.21 12.16
C GLY A 234 12.46 11.02 10.87
N ASN A 235 13.22 12.12 10.88
CA ASN A 235 13.34 13.02 9.74
C ASN A 235 14.80 13.41 9.48
N GLU A 236 15.02 14.44 8.66
CA GLU A 236 16.38 14.92 8.32
C GLU A 236 17.13 15.58 9.49
N GLU A 237 16.39 16.13 10.46
CA GLU A 237 16.93 16.87 11.61
C GLU A 237 17.21 15.97 12.81
N GLY A 238 16.48 14.86 12.95
CA GLY A 238 16.67 13.91 14.04
C GLY A 238 15.44 13.06 14.33
N LEU A 239 15.34 12.63 15.59
CA LEU A 239 14.23 11.85 16.13
C LEU A 239 13.37 12.72 17.05
N PHE A 240 12.07 12.68 16.83
CA PHE A 240 11.08 13.43 17.60
C PHE A 240 9.96 12.50 18.05
N VAL A 241 9.37 12.76 19.21
CA VAL A 241 8.16 12.09 19.69
C VAL A 241 7.06 13.13 19.78
N VAL A 242 5.94 12.88 19.10
CA VAL A 242 4.77 13.75 19.06
C VAL A 242 3.68 13.12 19.89
N HIS A 243 3.17 13.85 20.87
CA HIS A 243 2.02 13.45 21.67
C HIS A 243 0.73 13.97 21.01
N VAL A 244 -0.02 13.10 20.33
CA VAL A 244 -1.09 13.48 19.39
C VAL A 244 -2.34 14.11 20.03
N THR A 245 -2.49 14.05 21.36
CA THR A 245 -3.64 14.62 22.06
C THR A 245 -3.39 15.95 22.74
N ILE A 246 -2.14 16.31 22.99
CA ILE A 246 -1.75 17.57 23.68
C ILE A 246 -0.81 18.41 22.82
N ASP A 247 -0.51 17.95 21.60
CA ASP A 247 0.39 18.58 20.63
C ASP A 247 1.80 18.93 21.17
N GLU A 248 2.29 18.14 22.12
CA GLU A 248 3.66 18.25 22.63
C GLU A 248 4.65 17.50 21.72
N ILE A 249 5.83 18.09 21.51
CA ILE A 249 6.89 17.51 20.70
C ILE A 249 8.18 17.45 21.51
N VAL A 250 8.69 16.25 21.72
CA VAL A 250 9.93 15.98 22.44
C VAL A 250 11.01 15.55 21.45
N ARG A 251 12.15 16.25 21.44
CA ARG A 251 13.33 15.83 20.65
C ARG A 251 14.13 14.79 21.44
N VAL A 252 14.38 13.64 20.82
CA VAL A 252 15.07 12.51 21.47
C VAL A 252 16.57 12.59 21.20
N GLY A 253 17.33 13.01 22.22
CA GLY A 253 18.78 13.14 22.13
C GLY A 253 19.26 14.10 21.04
N ASP A 254 20.54 14.03 20.70
CA ASP A 254 21.13 14.79 19.57
C ASP A 254 21.46 13.85 18.41
N MET A 255 20.42 13.19 17.90
CA MET A 255 20.56 12.31 16.75
C MET A 255 20.50 13.09 15.44
N LYS A 256 21.34 12.69 14.49
CA LYS A 256 21.33 13.17 13.10
C LYS A 256 20.15 12.57 12.34
N LYS A 257 20.01 12.92 11.06
CA LYS A 257 19.05 12.33 10.10
C LYS A 257 18.74 10.86 10.37
N ILE A 258 17.47 10.54 10.55
CA ILE A 258 16.95 9.20 10.83
C ILE A 258 16.37 8.61 9.54
N HIS A 259 16.85 7.43 9.15
CA HIS A 259 16.40 6.72 7.94
C HIS A 259 15.36 5.63 8.26
N GLN A 260 15.47 4.99 9.43
CA GLN A 260 14.53 3.95 9.88
C GLN A 260 14.47 3.92 11.41
N ILE A 261 13.26 3.72 11.96
CA ILE A 261 13.00 3.44 13.38
C ILE A 261 12.51 1.99 13.48
N GLU A 262 13.06 1.23 14.42
CA GLU A 262 12.60 -0.09 14.81
C GLU A 262 12.37 -0.08 16.33
N LEU A 263 11.12 -0.25 16.76
CA LEU A 263 10.78 -0.40 18.17
C LEU A 263 10.97 -1.87 18.55
N ILE A 264 11.60 -2.13 19.70
CA ILE A 264 11.89 -3.48 20.18
C ILE A 264 11.30 -3.64 21.60
N PRO A 265 9.96 -3.77 21.74
CA PRO A 265 9.29 -3.73 23.04
C PRO A 265 9.76 -4.82 24.00
N HIS A 266 9.96 -6.05 23.52
CA HIS A 266 10.43 -7.16 24.36
C HIS A 266 11.83 -6.90 24.94
N GLY A 267 12.67 -6.17 24.20
CA GLY A 267 13.99 -5.76 24.67
C GLY A 267 13.99 -4.44 25.45
N GLN A 268 12.87 -3.72 25.52
CA GLN A 268 12.79 -2.33 26.02
C GLN A 268 13.80 -1.40 25.33
N MET A 269 14.01 -1.60 24.03
CA MET A 269 15.00 -0.89 23.21
C MET A 269 14.37 -0.24 21.99
N VAL A 270 15.05 0.76 21.46
CA VAL A 270 14.80 1.33 20.13
C VAL A 270 16.08 1.21 19.32
N ALA A 271 15.96 0.74 18.09
CA ALA A 271 17.03 0.79 17.10
C ALA A 271 16.72 1.85 16.05
N VAL A 272 17.72 2.64 15.67
CA VAL A 272 17.61 3.62 14.58
C VAL A 272 18.76 3.49 13.60
N ILE A 273 18.48 3.61 12.30
CA ILE A 273 19.51 3.87 11.29
C ILE A 273 19.66 5.38 11.18
N SER A 274 20.83 5.91 11.55
CA SER A 274 21.04 7.36 11.60
C SER A 274 22.35 7.85 10.99
N GLY A 275 22.33 9.14 10.61
CA GLY A 275 23.47 9.88 10.07
C GLY A 275 23.77 9.61 8.59
N ARG A 276 24.76 10.33 8.05
CA ARG A 276 25.20 10.19 6.64
C ARG A 276 25.82 8.82 6.37
N SER A 277 26.51 8.27 7.36
CA SER A 277 27.15 6.95 7.31
C SER A 277 26.17 5.78 7.52
N ARG A 278 24.89 6.05 7.80
CA ARG A 278 23.84 5.06 8.08
C ARG A 278 24.32 3.98 9.05
N HIS A 279 24.58 4.36 10.28
CA HIS A 279 24.93 3.44 11.37
C HIS A 279 23.69 3.10 12.18
N VAL A 280 23.64 1.87 12.69
CA VAL A 280 22.62 1.47 13.66
C VAL A 280 23.04 1.92 15.05
N HIS A 281 22.14 2.62 15.73
CA HIS A 281 22.28 3.01 17.12
C HIS A 281 21.12 2.44 17.93
N LEU A 282 21.44 1.99 19.13
CA LEU A 282 20.48 1.46 20.10
C LEU A 282 20.41 2.39 21.32
N PHE A 283 19.22 2.56 21.86
CA PHE A 283 19.00 3.29 23.12
C PHE A 283 17.75 2.72 23.82
N PRO A 284 17.60 2.87 25.15
CA PRO A 284 16.44 2.39 25.87
C PRO A 284 15.15 3.11 25.44
N MET A 285 14.01 2.42 25.49
CA MET A 285 12.71 3.03 25.15
C MET A 285 12.36 4.24 26.01
N SER A 286 12.85 4.32 27.26
CA SER A 286 12.66 5.49 28.14
C SER A 286 13.24 6.80 27.59
N ALA A 287 14.18 6.73 26.63
CA ALA A 287 14.68 7.92 25.95
C ALA A 287 13.58 8.63 25.13
N LEU A 288 12.55 7.90 24.70
CA LEU A 288 11.39 8.47 24.01
C LEU A 288 10.54 9.38 24.91
N ASP A 289 10.70 9.28 26.23
CA ASP A 289 10.08 10.18 27.21
C ASP A 289 10.88 11.49 27.40
N GLY A 290 11.93 11.72 26.59
CA GLY A 290 12.82 12.88 26.72
C GLY A 290 13.94 12.69 27.75
N GLN A 291 14.06 11.49 28.34
CA GLN A 291 15.15 11.18 29.25
C GLN A 291 16.49 11.14 28.51
N LYS A 292 17.54 11.65 29.15
CA LYS A 292 18.89 11.52 28.62
C LYS A 292 19.33 10.06 28.74
N ALA A 293 19.65 9.43 27.60
CA ALA A 293 20.12 8.06 27.54
C ALA A 293 21.43 7.96 26.77
N ASP A 294 22.27 6.99 27.17
CA ASP A 294 23.47 6.65 26.44
C ASP A 294 23.11 5.91 25.15
N VAL A 295 23.69 6.35 24.05
CA VAL A 295 23.47 5.77 22.73
C VAL A 295 24.54 4.72 22.45
N HIS A 296 24.12 3.47 22.29
CA HIS A 296 25.00 2.35 21.99
C HIS A 296 25.11 2.14 20.48
N LYS A 297 26.31 2.33 19.91
CA LYS A 297 26.55 2.14 18.47
C LYS A 297 26.80 0.67 18.15
N LEU A 298 26.04 0.12 17.19
CA LEU A 298 26.21 -1.26 16.75
C LEU A 298 27.41 -1.39 15.78
N ALA A 299 28.31 -2.35 16.05
CA ALA A 299 29.50 -2.59 15.22
C ALA A 299 29.12 -3.03 13.79
N GLU A 300 30.01 -2.82 12.82
CA GLU A 300 29.88 -3.31 11.43
C GLU A 300 28.63 -2.85 10.63
N THR A 301 27.87 -1.87 11.13
CA THR A 301 26.63 -1.41 10.49
C THR A 301 26.77 -0.26 9.50
N ARG A 302 27.99 0.15 9.14
CA ARG A 302 28.22 1.32 8.28
C ARG A 302 27.61 1.11 6.89
N GLY A 303 26.71 2.00 6.48
CA GLY A 303 26.07 1.94 5.16
C GLY A 303 24.95 0.91 5.08
N CYS A 304 24.37 0.50 6.20
CA CYS A 304 23.20 -0.36 6.20
C CYS A 304 22.00 0.32 5.52
N GLN A 305 21.13 -0.50 4.93
CA GLN A 305 19.99 -0.04 4.14
C GLN A 305 18.68 -0.19 4.90
N THR A 306 18.52 -1.30 5.60
CA THR A 306 17.32 -1.63 6.38
C THR A 306 17.69 -2.53 7.56
N MET A 307 16.82 -2.59 8.55
CA MET A 307 16.91 -3.51 9.68
C MET A 307 15.54 -4.10 10.02
N THR A 308 15.51 -5.19 10.78
CA THR A 308 14.31 -5.80 11.34
C THR A 308 14.66 -6.48 12.65
N SER A 309 13.75 -6.41 13.62
CA SER A 309 13.89 -7.05 14.92
C SER A 309 12.82 -8.13 15.13
N GLY A 310 13.06 -9.00 16.11
CA GLY A 310 12.14 -10.06 16.46
C GLY A 310 12.68 -10.88 17.62
N THR A 311 11.85 -11.77 18.15
CA THR A 311 12.25 -12.70 19.21
C THR A 311 12.48 -14.10 18.64
N VAL A 312 13.34 -14.86 19.31
CA VAL A 312 13.64 -16.27 18.99
C VAL A 312 13.62 -17.11 20.27
N CYS A 313 13.48 -18.43 20.12
CA CYS A 313 13.36 -19.38 21.24
C CYS A 313 12.20 -19.03 22.17
N GLN A 314 11.00 -18.93 21.62
CA GLN A 314 9.76 -18.66 22.34
C GLN A 314 9.82 -17.37 23.17
N GLY A 315 10.51 -16.35 22.65
CA GLY A 315 10.65 -15.06 23.34
C GLY A 315 11.94 -14.89 24.15
N ALA A 316 12.70 -15.96 24.42
CA ALA A 316 13.85 -15.89 25.32
C ALA A 316 14.94 -14.92 24.87
N HIS A 317 15.09 -14.70 23.56
CA HIS A 317 16.15 -13.85 23.03
C HIS A 317 15.63 -12.84 22.02
N THR A 318 16.16 -11.63 22.09
CA THR A 318 15.85 -10.54 21.16
C THR A 318 16.93 -10.42 20.10
N CYS A 319 16.53 -10.47 18.83
CA CYS A 319 17.44 -10.40 17.70
C CYS A 319 17.19 -9.13 16.87
N LEU A 320 18.26 -8.62 16.28
CA LEU A 320 18.24 -7.54 15.30
C LEU A 320 19.06 -7.96 14.08
N CYS A 321 18.43 -7.96 12.91
CA CYS A 321 19.07 -8.27 11.64
C CYS A 321 19.22 -6.98 10.82
N VAL A 322 20.42 -6.75 10.27
CA VAL A 322 20.77 -5.52 9.56
C VAL A 322 21.31 -5.86 8.18
N ALA A 323 20.70 -5.28 7.13
CA ALA A 323 21.09 -5.51 5.75
C ALA A 323 22.06 -4.44 5.24
N ARG A 324 23.08 -4.89 4.49
CA ARG A 324 24.03 -4.04 3.78
C ARG A 324 24.34 -4.66 2.42
N LYS A 325 23.74 -4.10 1.36
CA LYS A 325 23.85 -4.67 0.00
C LYS A 325 23.34 -6.11 0.00
N SER A 326 24.17 -7.09 -0.34
CA SER A 326 23.85 -8.52 -0.34
C SER A 326 24.15 -9.23 0.99
N GLN A 327 24.68 -8.53 2.01
CA GLN A 327 25.01 -9.13 3.30
C GLN A 327 23.94 -8.82 4.35
N VAL A 328 23.68 -9.77 5.25
CA VAL A 328 22.85 -9.56 6.44
C VAL A 328 23.63 -9.95 7.68
N PHE A 329 23.70 -9.05 8.66
CA PHE A 329 24.34 -9.28 9.94
C PHE A 329 23.28 -9.46 11.02
N CYS A 330 23.34 -10.55 11.78
CA CYS A 330 22.39 -10.86 12.84
C CYS A 330 23.03 -10.72 14.22
N TYR A 331 22.39 -9.94 15.08
CA TYR A 331 22.83 -9.61 16.42
C TYR A 331 21.83 -10.09 17.45
N GLU A 332 22.33 -10.63 18.55
CA GLU A 332 21.57 -10.83 19.78
C GLU A 332 21.76 -9.60 20.66
N LEU A 333 20.66 -9.08 21.17
CA LEU A 333 20.64 -7.85 21.96
C LEU A 333 20.37 -8.16 23.43
N PHE A 334 21.09 -7.49 24.32
CA PHE A 334 20.95 -7.65 25.76
C PHE A 334 20.72 -6.29 26.42
N GLN A 335 19.66 -6.23 27.23
CA GLN A 335 19.30 -5.09 28.06
C GLN A 335 19.37 -5.51 29.52
N SER A 336 20.53 -5.28 30.16
CA SER A 336 20.69 -5.40 31.62
C SER A 336 20.89 -3.99 32.18
N GLN A 337 21.99 -3.72 32.89
CA GLN A 337 22.33 -2.38 33.37
C GLN A 337 22.87 -1.45 32.26
N LYS A 338 23.51 -2.03 31.24
CA LYS A 338 23.96 -1.34 30.02
C LYS A 338 23.55 -2.15 28.80
N MET A 339 23.31 -1.45 27.70
CA MET A 339 23.02 -2.09 26.41
C MET A 339 24.27 -2.79 25.91
N SER A 340 24.11 -4.03 25.44
CA SER A 340 25.18 -4.75 24.75
C SER A 340 24.62 -5.62 23.65
N HIS A 341 25.51 -6.12 22.79
CA HIS A 341 25.14 -6.92 21.63
C HIS A 341 26.19 -7.99 21.36
N ARG A 342 25.77 -9.08 20.72
CA ARG A 342 26.65 -10.11 20.19
C ARG A 342 26.27 -10.42 18.75
N LYS A 343 27.18 -10.21 17.80
CA LYS A 343 27.03 -10.72 16.44
C LYS A 343 27.14 -12.24 16.49
N PHE A 344 26.13 -12.96 16.04
CA PHE A 344 26.13 -14.42 16.06
C PHE A 344 26.05 -15.03 14.65
N ARG A 345 25.69 -14.23 13.64
CA ARG A 345 25.61 -14.72 12.27
C ARG A 345 25.83 -13.63 11.24
N GLU A 346 26.39 -14.03 10.11
CA GLU A 346 26.49 -13.25 8.89
C GLU A 346 25.99 -14.11 7.73
N LEU A 347 25.16 -13.53 6.88
CA LEU A 347 24.49 -14.21 5.78
C LEU A 347 24.79 -13.50 4.48
N GLN A 348 24.95 -14.28 3.40
CA GLN A 348 25.13 -13.76 2.06
C GLN A 348 23.92 -14.13 1.20
N THR A 349 23.38 -13.14 0.50
CA THR A 349 22.27 -13.30 -0.46
C THR A 349 22.78 -13.25 -1.91
N PRO A 350 22.03 -13.80 -2.87
CA PRO A 350 22.45 -13.82 -4.28
C PRO A 350 22.61 -12.43 -4.90
N THR A 351 21.71 -11.50 -4.57
CA THR A 351 21.74 -10.11 -5.03
C THR A 351 21.49 -9.17 -3.85
N ASN A 352 21.37 -7.86 -4.08
CA ASN A 352 21.09 -6.93 -2.99
C ASN A 352 19.78 -7.27 -2.28
N VAL A 353 19.79 -7.15 -0.95
CA VAL A 353 18.61 -7.31 -0.11
C VAL A 353 17.59 -6.23 -0.46
N GLN A 354 16.38 -6.65 -0.82
CA GLN A 354 15.26 -5.78 -1.18
C GLN A 354 14.22 -5.70 -0.06
N TRP A 355 14.09 -6.77 0.73
CA TRP A 355 13.17 -6.84 1.87
C TRP A 355 13.67 -7.83 2.92
N MET A 356 13.35 -7.60 4.20
CA MET A 356 13.56 -8.57 5.28
C MET A 356 12.48 -8.47 6.35
N ALA A 357 12.18 -9.60 6.98
CA ALA A 357 11.43 -9.66 8.24
C ALA A 357 11.80 -10.92 9.03
N ILE A 358 11.57 -10.91 10.34
CA ILE A 358 11.60 -12.11 11.17
C ILE A 358 10.17 -12.64 11.33
N CYS A 359 9.92 -13.86 10.88
CA CYS A 359 8.63 -14.54 10.96
C CYS A 359 8.85 -15.95 11.51
N SER A 360 8.07 -16.36 12.52
CA SER A 360 8.18 -17.69 13.15
C SER A 360 9.62 -18.08 13.53
N GLU A 361 10.34 -17.15 14.18
CA GLU A 361 11.75 -17.28 14.59
C GLU A 361 12.78 -17.46 13.45
N GLN A 362 12.37 -17.23 12.21
CA GLN A 362 13.22 -17.32 11.04
C GLN A 362 13.33 -15.98 10.34
N LEU A 363 14.53 -15.68 9.85
CA LEU A 363 14.76 -14.50 9.04
C LEU A 363 14.39 -14.81 7.59
N CYS A 364 13.40 -14.11 7.07
CA CYS A 364 13.05 -14.13 5.65
C CYS A 364 13.74 -12.95 4.97
N VAL A 365 14.39 -13.21 3.83
CA VAL A 365 15.11 -12.22 3.04
C VAL A 365 14.68 -12.29 1.59
N GLY A 366 14.12 -11.20 1.08
CA GLY A 366 13.77 -11.00 -0.32
C GLY A 366 14.91 -10.32 -1.08
N PHE A 367 15.16 -10.80 -2.28
CA PHE A 367 16.13 -10.26 -3.24
C PHE A 367 15.55 -10.44 -4.65
N GLN A 368 16.26 -9.95 -5.67
CA GLN A 368 15.73 -10.02 -7.03
C GLN A 368 15.43 -11.47 -7.45
N SER A 369 14.19 -11.73 -7.86
CA SER A 369 13.66 -13.01 -8.28
C SER A 369 13.72 -14.13 -7.23
N GLY A 370 13.77 -13.81 -5.94
CA GLY A 370 13.79 -14.86 -4.93
C GLY A 370 13.59 -14.42 -3.49
N PHE A 371 13.31 -15.43 -2.66
CA PHE A 371 13.25 -15.31 -1.22
C PHE A 371 13.99 -16.48 -0.56
N LEU A 372 14.72 -16.19 0.50
CA LEU A 372 15.43 -17.17 1.33
C LEU A 372 14.96 -17.05 2.77
N ARG A 373 14.86 -18.18 3.46
CA ARG A 373 14.52 -18.25 4.87
C ARG A 373 15.65 -18.90 5.66
N TYR A 374 16.10 -18.22 6.72
CA TYR A 374 17.22 -18.62 7.54
C TYR A 374 16.76 -18.93 8.96
N PRO A 375 17.02 -20.14 9.50
CA PRO A 375 16.72 -20.44 10.90
C PRO A 375 17.72 -19.69 11.79
N LEU A 376 17.30 -18.73 12.62
CA LEU A 376 18.25 -17.84 13.30
C LEU A 376 19.18 -18.55 14.32
N ARG A 377 18.75 -19.63 14.98
CA ARG A 377 19.58 -20.35 15.97
C ARG A 377 20.22 -21.63 15.46
N ARG A 378 19.52 -22.41 14.63
CA ARG A 378 20.05 -23.70 14.15
C ARG A 378 21.10 -23.42 13.08
N GLU A 379 22.26 -24.07 13.16
CA GLU A 379 23.11 -24.20 11.99
C GLU A 379 22.35 -24.97 10.91
N GLY A 380 22.35 -24.45 9.69
CA GLY A 380 21.57 -25.01 8.62
C GLY A 380 21.65 -24.15 7.37
N ALA A 381 21.57 -24.81 6.22
CA ALA A 381 21.46 -24.12 4.94
C ALA A 381 20.16 -23.30 4.88
N PRO A 382 20.14 -22.17 4.14
CA PRO A 382 18.90 -21.45 3.91
C PRO A 382 17.91 -22.27 3.10
N TYR A 383 16.63 -22.10 3.43
CA TYR A 383 15.54 -22.66 2.64
C TYR A 383 15.17 -21.69 1.52
N ARG A 384 15.22 -22.15 0.27
CA ARG A 384 14.68 -21.41 -0.88
C ARG A 384 13.17 -21.48 -0.84
N MET A 385 12.51 -20.32 -0.86
CA MET A 385 11.04 -20.26 -0.90
C MET A 385 10.49 -20.38 -2.33
N LEU A 386 11.38 -20.39 -3.33
CA LEU A 386 11.07 -20.76 -4.71
C LEU A 386 11.96 -21.93 -5.13
N HIS A 387 11.34 -23.06 -5.42
CA HIS A 387 12.06 -24.26 -5.85
C HIS A 387 12.40 -24.18 -7.34
N ALA A 388 13.67 -24.44 -7.70
CA ALA A 388 14.14 -24.30 -9.08
C ALA A 388 13.48 -25.27 -10.08
N HIS A 389 12.98 -26.41 -9.60
CA HIS A 389 12.38 -27.45 -10.43
C HIS A 389 10.86 -27.30 -10.61
N ASP A 390 10.22 -26.27 -10.03
CA ASP A 390 8.79 -26.02 -10.28
C ASP A 390 8.62 -25.28 -11.63
N PRO A 391 8.15 -25.95 -12.70
CA PRO A 391 8.02 -25.30 -14.00
C PRO A 391 6.99 -24.17 -13.98
N THR A 392 6.03 -24.19 -13.05
CA THR A 392 4.98 -23.16 -12.93
C THR A 392 5.51 -21.84 -12.37
N LEU A 393 6.70 -21.85 -11.77
CA LEU A 393 7.37 -20.70 -11.15
C LEU A 393 8.59 -20.24 -11.96
N SER A 394 8.99 -20.99 -12.99
CA SER A 394 10.15 -20.72 -13.82
C SER A 394 10.17 -19.31 -14.43
N PHE A 395 9.00 -18.71 -14.69
CA PHE A 395 8.90 -17.35 -15.25
C PHE A 395 9.56 -16.27 -14.38
N ILE A 396 9.60 -16.46 -13.05
CA ILE A 396 10.28 -15.54 -12.12
C ILE A 396 11.80 -15.54 -12.33
N ALA A 397 12.36 -16.69 -12.70
CA ALA A 397 13.78 -16.81 -13.01
C ALA A 397 14.13 -16.23 -14.39
N HIS A 398 13.23 -16.35 -15.37
CA HIS A 398 13.45 -15.85 -16.73
C HIS A 398 13.31 -14.32 -16.85
N GLN A 399 12.47 -13.70 -16.03
CA GLN A 399 12.28 -12.25 -16.00
C GLN A 399 12.63 -11.70 -14.61
N PRO A 400 13.81 -11.07 -14.44
CA PRO A 400 14.24 -10.50 -13.18
C PRO A 400 13.16 -9.58 -12.60
N VAL A 401 12.70 -9.88 -11.39
CA VAL A 401 11.62 -9.12 -10.73
C VAL A 401 11.97 -8.84 -9.28
N ASP A 402 11.70 -7.61 -8.83
CA ASP A 402 11.98 -7.22 -7.45
C ASP A 402 11.03 -7.91 -6.46
N ALA A 403 11.58 -8.34 -5.34
CA ALA A 403 10.87 -8.83 -4.16
C ALA A 403 10.37 -7.66 -3.30
N LEU A 404 9.08 -7.65 -2.95
CA LEU A 404 8.46 -6.60 -2.16
C LEU A 404 8.24 -6.99 -0.69
N CYS A 405 7.69 -8.18 -0.45
CA CYS A 405 7.58 -8.78 0.88
C CYS A 405 7.23 -10.27 0.80
N ALA A 406 7.45 -11.00 1.90
CA ALA A 406 6.87 -12.32 2.12
C ALA A 406 5.92 -12.28 3.31
N VAL A 407 4.85 -13.06 3.24
CA VAL A 407 3.84 -13.19 4.29
C VAL A 407 3.69 -14.67 4.64
N GLU A 408 3.78 -15.00 5.92
CA GLU A 408 3.42 -16.33 6.42
C GLU A 408 1.89 -16.39 6.55
N VAL A 409 1.25 -17.15 5.66
CA VAL A 409 -0.22 -17.34 5.66
C VAL A 409 -0.59 -18.40 6.71
N SER A 410 0.23 -19.44 6.80
CA SER A 410 0.19 -20.47 7.84
C SER A 410 1.59 -21.05 8.04
N SER A 411 1.76 -21.98 8.99
CA SER A 411 3.04 -22.66 9.23
C SER A 411 3.60 -23.41 8.01
N ILE A 412 2.74 -23.72 7.02
CA ILE A 412 3.10 -24.49 5.82
C ILE A 412 2.93 -23.71 4.51
N GLU A 413 2.44 -22.48 4.55
CA GLU A 413 2.11 -21.70 3.36
C GLU A 413 2.55 -20.25 3.48
N TYR A 414 3.15 -19.76 2.40
CA TYR A 414 3.68 -18.41 2.31
C TYR A 414 3.16 -17.71 1.06
N LEU A 415 2.86 -16.43 1.16
CA LEU A 415 2.62 -15.53 0.03
C LEU A 415 3.88 -14.73 -0.25
N LEU A 416 4.45 -14.92 -1.44
CA LEU A 416 5.61 -14.21 -1.95
C LEU A 416 5.15 -13.09 -2.88
N CYS A 417 5.36 -11.83 -2.48
CA CYS A 417 4.95 -10.67 -3.25
C CYS A 417 6.13 -10.14 -4.07
N PHE A 418 6.03 -10.28 -5.39
CA PHE A 418 6.94 -9.67 -6.36
C PHE A 418 6.30 -8.42 -6.97
N LYS A 419 7.11 -7.56 -7.57
CA LYS A 419 6.63 -6.33 -8.21
C LYS A 419 5.63 -6.58 -9.35
N SER A 420 5.67 -7.75 -9.99
CA SER A 420 4.73 -8.12 -11.05
C SER A 420 3.51 -8.90 -10.56
N ILE A 421 3.64 -9.69 -9.48
CA ILE A 421 2.62 -10.65 -9.04
C ILE A 421 2.83 -11.16 -7.60
N GLY A 422 1.77 -11.64 -6.95
CA GLY A 422 1.83 -12.40 -5.69
C GLY A 422 1.62 -13.91 -5.91
N ILE A 423 2.47 -14.75 -5.33
CA ILE A 423 2.46 -16.20 -5.52
C ILE A 423 2.42 -16.91 -4.17
N TYR A 424 1.58 -17.93 -4.06
CA TYR A 424 1.52 -18.79 -2.88
C TYR A 424 2.42 -20.02 -3.05
N THR A 425 3.26 -20.28 -2.04
CA THR A 425 4.19 -21.41 -2.00
C THR A 425 4.07 -22.19 -0.70
N ASP A 426 4.26 -23.51 -0.77
CA ASP A 426 4.38 -24.36 0.40
C ASP A 426 5.74 -24.17 1.11
N SER A 427 5.95 -24.87 2.24
CA SER A 427 7.20 -24.84 3.00
C SER A 427 8.42 -25.39 2.26
N ARG A 428 8.23 -26.07 1.11
CA ARG A 428 9.28 -26.59 0.23
C ARG A 428 9.58 -25.64 -0.94
N GLY A 429 8.83 -24.55 -1.06
CA GLY A 429 8.95 -23.56 -2.12
C GLY A 429 8.29 -23.98 -3.45
N LEU A 430 7.38 -24.95 -3.41
CA LEU A 430 6.54 -25.33 -4.55
C LEU A 430 5.25 -24.52 -4.52
N ARG A 431 4.62 -24.29 -5.68
CA ARG A 431 3.33 -23.59 -5.74
C ARG A 431 2.27 -24.32 -4.90
N SER A 432 1.64 -23.60 -3.96
CA SER A 432 0.57 -24.15 -3.11
C SER A 432 -0.84 -23.84 -3.62
N ARG A 433 -1.02 -22.73 -4.36
CA ARG A 433 -2.33 -22.34 -4.93
C ARG A 433 -2.24 -22.08 -6.44
N PRO A 434 -3.30 -22.42 -7.20
CA PRO A 434 -3.37 -22.09 -8.63
C PRO A 434 -3.61 -20.58 -8.85
N THR A 435 -4.41 -19.96 -7.98
CA THR A 435 -4.73 -18.53 -8.06
C THR A 435 -3.54 -17.69 -7.60
N GLU A 436 -3.20 -16.70 -8.42
CA GLU A 436 -2.16 -15.71 -8.15
C GLU A 436 -2.82 -14.40 -7.70
N LEU A 437 -2.12 -13.64 -6.86
CA LEU A 437 -2.61 -12.35 -6.38
C LEU A 437 -2.14 -11.25 -7.34
N MET A 438 -3.09 -10.59 -8.00
CA MET A 438 -2.83 -9.68 -9.12
C MET A 438 -2.87 -8.22 -8.70
N TRP A 439 -1.87 -7.44 -9.13
CA TRP A 439 -1.82 -6.00 -8.87
C TRP A 439 -2.58 -5.23 -9.95
N PRO A 440 -3.55 -4.36 -9.61
CA PRO A 440 -4.24 -3.53 -10.59
C PRO A 440 -3.32 -2.44 -11.18
N ALA A 441 -2.29 -2.04 -10.43
CA ALA A 441 -1.26 -1.11 -10.84
C ALA A 441 0.11 -1.50 -10.28
N ALA A 442 1.17 -0.94 -10.86
CA ALA A 442 2.54 -1.24 -10.47
C ALA A 442 2.79 -0.89 -8.98
N PRO A 443 3.10 -1.88 -8.12
CA PRO A 443 3.33 -1.64 -6.72
C PRO A 443 4.68 -0.97 -6.48
N THR A 444 4.69 -0.08 -5.49
CA THR A 444 5.86 0.61 -4.94
C THR A 444 6.26 0.04 -3.58
N TYR A 445 5.27 -0.36 -2.77
CA TYR A 445 5.47 -0.99 -1.47
C TYR A 445 4.38 -2.04 -1.21
N CYS A 446 4.72 -3.06 -0.43
CA CYS A 446 3.75 -3.96 0.19
C CYS A 446 3.95 -3.94 1.71
N ARG A 447 2.85 -3.84 2.46
CA ARG A 447 2.86 -3.85 3.93
C ARG A 447 1.82 -4.82 4.44
N TYR A 448 2.22 -5.68 5.36
CA TYR A 448 1.36 -6.73 5.90
C TYR A 448 1.01 -6.41 7.34
N LYS A 449 -0.29 -6.45 7.63
CA LYS A 449 -0.84 -6.42 8.98
C LYS A 449 -1.98 -7.42 9.03
N ALA A 450 -1.73 -8.54 9.70
CA ALA A 450 -2.56 -9.73 9.62
C ALA A 450 -4.07 -9.45 9.76
N PRO A 451 -4.93 -10.05 8.91
CA PRO A 451 -4.63 -10.90 7.75
C PRO A 451 -4.46 -10.11 6.42
N TYR A 452 -4.31 -8.79 6.47
CA TYR A 452 -4.43 -7.94 5.29
C TYR A 452 -3.06 -7.51 4.72
N LEU A 453 -2.96 -7.58 3.40
CA LEU A 453 -1.83 -7.04 2.63
C LEU A 453 -2.25 -5.72 1.98
N SER A 454 -1.56 -4.63 2.32
CA SER A 454 -1.71 -3.32 1.71
C SER A 454 -0.65 -3.11 0.63
N VAL A 455 -1.10 -2.87 -0.61
CA VAL A 455 -0.26 -2.72 -1.80
C VAL A 455 -0.35 -1.28 -2.28
N TYR A 456 0.77 -0.57 -2.22
CA TYR A 456 0.84 0.86 -2.51
C TYR A 456 1.22 1.06 -3.97
N SER A 457 0.40 1.77 -4.74
CA SER A 457 0.69 2.19 -6.10
C SER A 457 0.73 3.72 -6.19
N GLU A 458 0.91 4.26 -7.40
CA GLU A 458 1.00 5.71 -7.59
C GLU A 458 -0.29 6.46 -7.19
N ASN A 459 -1.46 5.87 -7.46
CA ASN A 459 -2.75 6.54 -7.28
C ASN A 459 -3.68 5.87 -6.25
N ALA A 460 -3.28 4.72 -5.68
CA ALA A 460 -4.11 3.99 -4.73
C ALA A 460 -3.30 3.14 -3.74
N VAL A 461 -3.96 2.74 -2.66
CA VAL A 461 -3.55 1.60 -1.83
C VAL A 461 -4.62 0.53 -1.92
N ASP A 462 -4.24 -0.65 -2.41
CA ASP A 462 -5.12 -1.80 -2.59
C ASP A 462 -4.93 -2.79 -1.45
N VAL A 463 -6.02 -3.18 -0.80
CA VAL A 463 -6.00 -4.06 0.37
C VAL A 463 -6.56 -5.42 0.00
N PHE A 464 -5.77 -6.45 0.21
CA PHE A 464 -6.13 -7.84 -0.06
C PHE A 464 -6.17 -8.65 1.22
N ASP A 465 -7.11 -9.57 1.32
CA ASP A 465 -7.08 -10.63 2.33
C ASP A 465 -6.19 -11.76 1.82
N VAL A 466 -5.09 -12.04 2.53
CA VAL A 466 -4.12 -13.04 2.08
C VAL A 466 -4.64 -14.47 2.16
N ASN A 467 -5.66 -14.72 2.99
CA ASN A 467 -6.24 -16.05 3.15
C ASN A 467 -7.21 -16.37 2.02
N SER A 468 -8.08 -15.42 1.64
CA SER A 468 -9.07 -15.63 0.59
C SER A 468 -8.60 -15.22 -0.81
N THR A 469 -7.48 -14.48 -0.91
CA THR A 469 -7.00 -13.85 -2.16
C THR A 469 -7.97 -12.78 -2.71
N GLU A 470 -8.93 -12.34 -1.89
CA GLU A 470 -9.91 -11.33 -2.32
C GLU A 470 -9.36 -9.92 -2.21
N TRP A 471 -9.68 -9.09 -3.21
CA TRP A 471 -9.45 -7.65 -3.17
C TRP A 471 -10.58 -6.96 -2.40
N ILE A 472 -10.27 -6.52 -1.18
CA ILE A 472 -11.24 -6.08 -0.18
C ILE A 472 -11.55 -4.58 -0.29
N GLN A 473 -10.52 -3.76 -0.50
CA GLN A 473 -10.65 -2.31 -0.47
C GLN A 473 -9.66 -1.65 -1.42
N THR A 474 -10.07 -0.53 -2.01
CA THR A 474 -9.21 0.41 -2.74
C THR A 474 -9.29 1.76 -2.08
N ILE A 475 -8.14 2.34 -1.74
CA ILE A 475 -8.06 3.63 -1.07
C ILE A 475 -7.41 4.62 -2.05
N PRO A 476 -8.13 5.65 -2.54
CA PRO A 476 -7.64 6.55 -3.59
C PRO A 476 -6.69 7.62 -3.04
N LEU A 477 -5.50 7.20 -2.63
CA LEU A 477 -4.41 8.08 -2.22
C LEU A 477 -3.31 8.15 -3.27
N LYS A 478 -3.06 9.36 -3.77
CA LYS A 478 -1.98 9.62 -4.73
C LYS A 478 -0.66 9.90 -4.01
N LYS A 479 0.43 9.27 -4.47
CA LYS A 479 1.80 9.44 -3.94
C LYS A 479 1.92 9.23 -2.42
N VAL A 480 1.18 8.26 -1.89
CA VAL A 480 1.29 7.86 -0.49
C VAL A 480 2.45 6.89 -0.28
N ARG A 481 3.15 7.03 0.84
CA ARG A 481 4.27 6.14 1.21
C ARG A 481 4.11 5.64 2.66
N PRO A 482 4.30 4.35 2.93
CA PRO A 482 4.32 3.85 4.30
C PRO A 482 5.58 4.29 5.05
N LEU A 483 5.43 4.59 6.34
CA LEU A 483 6.51 5.06 7.23
C LEU A 483 7.04 3.98 8.19
N ASN A 484 6.30 2.89 8.34
CA ASN A 484 6.66 1.71 9.14
C ASN A 484 6.46 0.40 8.36
N SER A 485 6.89 -0.71 8.96
CA SER A 485 6.85 -2.07 8.40
C SER A 485 5.44 -2.65 8.24
N GLU A 486 4.49 -2.20 9.05
CA GLU A 486 3.09 -2.64 9.01
C GLU A 486 2.18 -1.77 8.13
N GLY A 487 2.62 -0.57 7.75
CA GLY A 487 1.82 0.37 6.96
C GLY A 487 0.72 1.10 7.74
N SER A 488 0.76 1.08 9.08
CA SER A 488 -0.23 1.80 9.90
C SER A 488 -0.03 3.32 9.88
N LEU A 489 1.20 3.79 9.68
CA LEU A 489 1.52 5.21 9.51
C LEU A 489 2.01 5.48 8.09
N ASN A 490 1.46 6.50 7.46
CA ASN A 490 1.69 6.83 6.05
C ASN A 490 1.91 8.32 5.88
N ILE A 491 2.71 8.70 4.89
CA ILE A 491 2.87 10.10 4.48
C ILE A 491 2.21 10.30 3.11
N LEU A 492 1.33 11.29 3.03
CA LEU A 492 0.69 11.71 1.79
C LEU A 492 1.45 12.92 1.22
N LEU A 493 2.06 12.76 0.05
CA LEU A 493 2.94 13.74 -0.58
C LEU A 493 2.22 14.52 -1.68
N LEU A 494 1.22 15.30 -1.29
CA LEU A 494 0.54 16.28 -2.16
C LEU A 494 1.02 17.70 -1.83
N GLU A 495 0.36 18.73 -2.37
CA GLU A 495 0.65 20.14 -2.05
C GLU A 495 0.70 20.40 -0.55
N THR A 496 -0.26 19.83 0.19
CA THR A 496 -0.20 19.72 1.66
C THR A 496 0.26 18.32 2.06
N VAL A 497 1.44 18.23 2.68
CA VAL A 497 1.92 16.96 3.25
C VAL A 497 1.10 16.63 4.49
N ARG A 498 0.55 15.40 4.56
CA ARG A 498 -0.23 14.92 5.70
C ARG A 498 0.34 13.61 6.23
N LEU A 499 0.37 13.46 7.56
CA LEU A 499 0.62 12.19 8.22
C LEU A 499 -0.72 11.47 8.42
N ILE A 500 -0.86 10.28 7.84
CA ILE A 500 -2.12 9.53 7.82
C ILE A 500 -1.95 8.23 8.59
N TYR A 501 -2.82 8.02 9.57
CA TYR A 501 -2.98 6.76 10.28
C TYR A 501 -4.07 5.92 9.62
N PHE A 502 -3.72 4.68 9.27
CA PHE A 502 -4.65 3.68 8.74
C PHE A 502 -5.25 2.91 9.92
N ARG A 503 -6.40 3.37 10.42
CA ARG A 503 -7.12 2.71 11.51
C ARG A 503 -7.79 1.44 10.99
N ASN A 504 -7.42 0.28 11.52
CA ASN A 504 -8.13 -0.96 11.23
C ASN A 504 -9.51 -0.95 11.94
N LYS A 505 -10.58 -1.09 11.16
CA LYS A 505 -11.98 -1.13 11.66
C LYS A 505 -12.38 -2.48 12.23
N LYS A 506 -11.57 -3.52 11.99
CA LYS A 506 -11.86 -4.91 12.38
C LYS A 506 -11.20 -5.31 13.71
N THR A 507 -10.40 -4.43 14.31
CA THR A 507 -9.74 -4.66 15.60
C THR A 507 -10.48 -3.93 16.73
N ASP A 508 -10.56 -4.55 17.90
CA ASP A 508 -11.13 -3.91 19.09
C ASP A 508 -10.17 -2.85 19.65
N GLY A 509 -10.56 -1.58 19.51
CA GLY A 509 -9.79 -0.42 19.96
C GLY A 509 -8.79 0.12 18.93
N ASP A 510 -8.43 1.40 19.09
CA ASP A 510 -7.50 2.08 18.21
C ASP A 510 -6.07 2.02 18.80
N GLU A 511 -5.07 1.73 17.96
CA GLU A 511 -3.65 1.84 18.34
C GLU A 511 -3.24 3.27 18.67
N LEU A 512 -3.97 4.26 18.15
CA LEU A 512 -3.81 5.68 18.43
C LEU A 512 -5.17 6.30 18.75
N VAL A 513 -5.23 6.98 19.89
CA VAL A 513 -6.40 7.73 20.34
C VAL A 513 -6.21 9.20 19.97
N PHE A 514 -7.19 9.72 19.24
CA PHE A 514 -7.28 11.15 18.93
C PHE A 514 -8.25 11.81 19.92
N PRO A 515 -8.03 13.09 20.27
CA PRO A 515 -9.07 13.84 20.96
C PRO A 515 -10.36 13.81 20.13
N GLY A 516 -11.51 13.68 20.80
CA GLY A 516 -12.80 13.81 20.14
C GLY A 516 -12.94 15.21 19.51
N PRO A 517 -13.89 15.42 18.59
CA PRO A 517 -14.19 16.76 18.10
C PRO A 517 -14.68 17.61 19.28
N SER A 518 -13.80 18.35 19.93
CA SER A 518 -14.15 19.34 20.94
C SER A 518 -14.60 20.63 20.23
N GLU A 519 -15.68 21.21 20.72
CA GLU A 519 -16.12 22.56 20.38
C GLU A 519 -14.97 23.55 20.64
N ASN A 520 -14.67 24.42 19.68
CA ASN A 520 -13.59 25.43 19.66
C ASN A 520 -12.19 25.00 19.19
N PRO A 521 -11.93 25.09 17.86
CA PRO A 521 -10.60 24.91 17.25
C PRO A 521 -9.56 26.00 17.56
N GLN A 522 -9.87 27.00 18.39
CA GLN A 522 -9.09 28.25 18.51
C GLN A 522 -8.19 28.38 19.75
N GLU A 523 -8.22 27.45 20.72
CA GLU A 523 -7.49 27.64 22.00
C GLU A 523 -6.35 26.68 22.33
N GLN A 524 -5.82 25.91 21.37
CA GLN A 524 -4.57 25.15 21.60
C GLN A 524 -3.42 25.72 20.78
N MET A 525 -2.88 26.85 21.26
CA MET A 525 -1.65 27.42 20.70
C MET A 525 -0.71 27.91 21.83
N THR A 526 -0.08 26.96 22.53
CA THR A 526 1.09 27.22 23.36
C THR A 526 2.15 26.15 23.10
N ARG A 527 3.06 26.46 22.17
CA ARG A 527 4.22 25.61 21.84
C ARG A 527 5.23 25.67 22.98
N HIS A 528 5.33 24.60 23.78
CA HIS A 528 6.49 24.38 24.63
C HIS A 528 7.48 23.46 23.92
N VAL A 529 8.47 24.05 23.25
CA VAL A 529 9.69 23.34 22.89
C VAL A 529 10.58 23.35 24.12
N SER A 530 10.56 22.27 24.91
CA SER A 530 11.43 22.13 26.07
C SER A 530 12.85 21.73 25.63
N GLY A 531 13.70 22.73 25.38
CA GLY A 531 15.11 22.52 25.02
C GLY A 531 15.98 23.78 25.20
N LYS A 532 16.56 23.94 26.39
CA LYS A 532 17.72 24.76 26.80
C LYS A 532 17.84 26.22 26.29
N ARG A 533 17.96 27.14 27.28
CA ARG A 533 18.38 28.54 27.20
C ARG A 533 19.50 28.78 26.17
N LEU A 534 19.19 29.51 25.11
CA LEU A 534 20.18 30.26 24.33
C LEU A 534 20.38 31.63 24.99
N SER A 535 21.64 31.95 25.27
CA SER A 535 22.12 33.20 25.85
C SER A 535 21.63 34.41 25.07
N SER A 536 20.94 35.32 25.75
CA SER A 536 20.53 36.62 25.22
C SER A 536 21.70 37.60 25.26
N SER A 537 22.16 38.03 24.08
CA SER A 537 22.98 39.23 23.91
C SER A 537 22.04 40.44 23.74
N ARG A 538 22.12 41.39 24.68
CA ARG A 538 21.37 42.66 24.67
C ARG A 538 21.85 43.59 23.55
N VAL A 539 20.92 44.31 22.92
CA VAL A 539 21.17 45.58 22.21
C VAL A 539 20.19 46.64 22.76
N PRO A 540 20.59 47.90 23.01
CA PRO A 540 19.82 48.86 23.80
C PRO A 540 18.67 49.53 23.02
N ARG A 541 17.56 49.80 23.71
CA ARG A 541 16.40 50.54 23.18
C ARG A 541 16.70 52.04 23.04
N GLY A 542 16.48 52.58 21.84
CA GLY A 542 16.38 54.03 21.59
C GLY A 542 15.07 54.62 22.12
N LYS A 543 15.15 55.82 22.69
CA LYS A 543 14.06 56.58 23.34
C LYS A 543 13.05 57.12 22.32
N ALA A 544 11.75 57.04 22.62
CA ALA A 544 10.70 57.80 21.96
C ALA A 544 10.19 58.93 22.87
N LYS A 545 10.05 60.15 22.33
CA LYS A 545 9.42 61.32 22.97
C LYS A 545 7.89 61.22 22.88
N PRO A 546 7.13 61.82 23.83
CA PRO A 546 5.67 61.80 23.82
C PRO A 546 5.08 62.95 22.99
N SER A 547 3.98 62.69 22.29
CA SER A 547 3.11 63.70 21.68
C SER A 547 1.89 63.95 22.56
N SER A 548 1.75 65.19 23.02
CA SER A 548 0.55 65.75 23.64
C SER A 548 -0.55 65.97 22.60
N GLY A 549 -1.78 65.61 22.93
CA GLY A 549 -3.00 66.05 22.25
C GLY A 549 -3.93 66.75 23.23
N LEU A 550 -4.48 67.89 22.79
CA LEU A 550 -5.63 68.59 23.36
C LEU A 550 -6.86 67.68 23.39
#